data_AF-A0A1M4YYD1-F1
#
_entry.id   AF-A0A1M4YYD1-F1
#
_cell.length_a   1.000
_cell.length_b   1.000
_cell.length_c   1.000
_cell.angle_alpha   90.00
_cell.angle_beta   90.00
_cell.angle_gamma   90.00
#
_symmetry.space_group_name_H-M   'P 1'
#
loop_
_entity.id
_entity.type
_entity.pdbx_description
1 polymer ?
#
loop_
_entity_poly.entity_id
_entity_poly.type
_entity_poly.pdbx_seq_one_letter_code
_entity_poly.pdbx_strand_id
1 'polypeptide(L)'
;MSEVPGASTRSRGTRSRSVRFVGWSLSVIIAVGLAALGVAWLRKPTDPRAYAGSSNHSLEKMFERFSLKPPPCETDGLRYFYDPDMGGTMYLRFEASESCVREFLAGPTGRKVEEFDRPEYRRNLINELTMWTRAREFGWPTDPAKDYLVYWGSTAPRTNFEIAVDPSGPRPIVYLYGFRV
;
A
#
# COMPACT_ATOMS: atom_id res chain seq x y z
N MET A 1 -13.51 35.03 94.71
CA MET A 1 -14.50 34.00 94.30
C MET A 1 -15.09 34.42 92.97
N SER A 2 -14.65 33.80 91.88
CA SER A 2 -15.32 33.85 90.57
C SER A 2 -14.98 32.55 89.84
N GLU A 3 -15.94 31.63 89.83
CA GLU A 3 -16.02 30.55 88.84
C GLU A 3 -16.54 31.13 87.53
N VAL A 4 -15.91 30.80 86.40
CA VAL A 4 -16.59 30.69 85.10
C VAL A 4 -15.99 29.50 84.33
N PRO A 5 -16.83 28.62 83.73
CA PRO A 5 -16.46 27.32 83.18
C PRO A 5 -16.27 27.35 81.65
N GLY A 6 -15.88 26.20 81.08
CA GLY A 6 -16.42 25.81 79.76
C GLY A 6 -15.40 25.33 78.72
N ALA A 7 -15.23 24.01 78.66
CA ALA A 7 -14.56 23.31 77.57
C ALA A 7 -15.35 23.39 76.25
N SER A 8 -14.65 23.36 75.11
CA SER A 8 -15.23 22.92 73.82
C SER A 8 -14.13 22.50 72.85
N THR A 9 -13.75 21.23 72.93
CA THR A 9 -12.92 20.51 71.96
C THR A 9 -13.73 20.26 70.68
N ARG A 10 -13.44 20.98 69.58
CA ARG A 10 -13.98 20.66 68.25
C ARG A 10 -12.96 19.89 67.43
N SER A 11 -13.15 18.58 67.35
CA SER A 11 -12.51 17.70 66.36
C SER A 11 -13.02 18.04 64.96
N ARG A 12 -12.11 18.43 64.07
CA ARG A 12 -12.40 18.76 62.66
C ARG A 12 -12.11 17.51 61.83
N GLY A 13 -13.16 16.83 61.39
CA GLY A 13 -13.06 15.67 60.50
C GLY A 13 -12.47 16.02 59.15
N THR A 14 -11.38 15.35 58.80
CA THR A 14 -10.73 15.34 57.48
C THR A 14 -11.61 14.57 56.50
N ARG A 15 -12.51 15.27 55.79
CA ARG A 15 -13.23 14.69 54.65
C ARG A 15 -12.28 14.55 53.46
N SER A 16 -11.82 13.31 53.27
CA SER A 16 -11.36 12.68 52.03
C SER A 16 -11.86 13.39 50.76
N ARG A 17 -10.97 14.14 50.09
CA ARG A 17 -11.17 14.73 48.76
C ARG A 17 -10.49 13.93 47.64
N SER A 18 -9.84 12.81 47.97
CA SER A 18 -8.90 12.12 47.08
C SER A 18 -9.56 11.17 46.06
N VAL A 19 -10.85 10.84 46.21
CA VAL A 19 -11.53 9.85 45.36
C VAL A 19 -12.02 10.43 44.02
N ARG A 20 -12.22 11.74 43.92
CA ARG A 20 -12.74 12.37 42.68
C ARG A 20 -11.68 12.63 41.62
N PHE A 21 -10.40 12.71 41.99
CA PHE A 21 -9.32 13.01 41.03
C PHE A 21 -8.89 11.77 40.23
N VAL A 22 -8.90 10.59 40.83
CA VAL A 22 -8.46 9.34 40.17
C VAL A 22 -9.42 8.92 39.04
N GLY A 23 -10.73 9.14 39.20
CA GLY A 23 -11.72 8.81 38.17
C GLY A 23 -11.59 9.66 36.90
N TRP A 24 -11.17 10.92 37.02
CA TRP A 24 -11.10 11.83 35.87
C TRP A 24 -9.93 11.49 34.94
N SER A 25 -8.79 11.10 35.51
CA SER A 25 -7.62 10.67 34.74
C SER A 25 -7.88 9.41 33.92
N LEU A 26 -8.63 8.44 34.46
CA LEU A 26 -8.94 7.20 33.76
C LEU A 26 -9.85 7.43 32.54
N SER A 27 -10.85 8.30 32.67
CA SER A 27 -11.76 8.64 31.56
C SER A 27 -11.06 9.34 30.40
N VAL A 28 -10.11 10.23 30.68
CA VAL A 28 -9.32 10.90 29.62
C VAL A 28 -8.46 9.91 28.85
N ILE A 29 -7.80 8.97 29.54
CA ILE A 29 -6.97 7.94 28.89
C ILE A 29 -7.82 7.05 27.98
N ILE A 30 -9.00 6.62 28.43
CA ILE A 30 -9.92 5.81 27.63
C ILE A 30 -10.40 6.58 26.40
N ALA A 31 -10.78 7.86 26.57
CA ALA A 31 -11.24 8.69 25.46
C ALA A 31 -10.13 8.92 24.41
N VAL A 32 -8.90 9.19 24.83
CA VAL A 32 -7.75 9.36 23.93
C VAL A 32 -7.41 8.03 23.23
N GLY A 33 -7.45 6.90 23.94
CA GLY A 33 -7.24 5.58 23.35
C GLY A 33 -8.29 5.24 22.29
N LEU A 34 -9.56 5.50 22.55
CA LEU A 34 -10.65 5.28 21.60
C LEU A 34 -10.55 6.22 20.38
N ALA A 35 -10.19 7.49 20.59
CA ALA A 35 -9.97 8.43 19.49
C ALA A 35 -8.81 8.00 18.58
N ALA A 36 -7.69 7.55 19.16
CA ALA A 36 -6.54 7.05 18.40
C ALA A 36 -6.89 5.78 17.58
N LEU A 37 -7.66 4.86 18.16
CA LEU A 37 -8.15 3.66 17.47
C LEU A 37 -9.12 4.00 16.33
N GLY A 38 -10.02 4.97 16.55
CA GLY A 38 -10.96 5.44 15.51
C GLY A 38 -10.25 6.07 14.32
N VAL A 39 -9.24 6.91 14.56
CA VAL A 39 -8.44 7.54 13.49
C VAL A 39 -7.65 6.52 12.68
N ALA A 40 -7.15 5.46 13.30
CA ALA A 40 -6.45 4.38 12.60
C ALA A 40 -7.38 3.58 11.68
N TRP A 41 -8.64 3.38 12.06
CA TRP A 41 -9.64 2.70 11.21
C TRP A 41 -10.05 3.53 9.98
N LEU A 42 -10.08 4.85 10.09
CA LEU A 42 -10.39 5.76 8.98
C LEU A 42 -9.30 5.83 7.89
N ARG A 43 -8.11 5.30 8.14
CA ARG A 43 -6.97 5.33 7.21
C ARG A 43 -6.75 4.04 6.42
N LYS A 44 -7.62 3.04 6.55
CA LYS A 44 -7.50 1.82 5.73
C LYS A 44 -7.76 2.18 4.26
N PRO A 45 -6.93 1.70 3.32
CA PRO A 45 -7.21 1.84 1.90
C PRO A 45 -8.60 1.27 1.60
N THR A 46 -9.35 1.95 0.74
CA THR A 46 -10.65 1.47 0.25
C THR A 46 -10.53 0.08 -0.40
N ASP A 47 -9.35 -0.21 -0.97
CA ASP A 47 -9.05 -1.47 -1.64
C ASP A 47 -7.99 -2.27 -0.86
N PRO A 48 -8.29 -3.50 -0.39
CA PRO A 48 -7.32 -4.31 0.35
C PRO A 48 -6.11 -4.76 -0.48
N ARG A 49 -6.16 -4.62 -1.82
CA ARG A 49 -5.05 -4.92 -2.73
C ARG A 49 -4.03 -3.79 -2.80
N ALA A 50 -4.39 -2.59 -2.35
CA ALA A 50 -3.50 -1.44 -2.36
C ALA A 50 -2.39 -1.58 -1.31
N TYR A 51 -1.16 -1.22 -1.67
CA TYR A 51 -0.06 -1.05 -0.72
C TYR A 51 -0.32 0.13 0.24
N ALA A 52 0.27 0.04 1.42
CA ALA A 52 0.25 1.14 2.38
C ALA A 52 0.83 2.43 1.75
N GLY A 53 0.15 3.56 1.96
CA GLY A 53 0.53 4.84 1.38
C GLY A 53 0.06 5.05 -0.07
N SER A 54 -0.58 4.07 -0.71
CA SER A 54 -1.25 4.29 -2.01
C SER A 54 -2.43 5.24 -1.86
N SER A 55 -2.82 5.91 -2.95
CA SER A 55 -4.07 6.69 -2.96
C SER A 55 -5.31 5.83 -2.65
N ASN A 56 -6.39 6.47 -2.22
CA ASN A 56 -7.67 5.83 -1.88
C ASN A 56 -8.53 5.40 -3.09
N HIS A 57 -7.98 5.39 -4.30
CA HIS A 57 -8.68 4.91 -5.49
C HIS A 57 -8.63 3.39 -5.58
N SER A 58 -9.72 2.76 -6.03
CA SER A 58 -9.75 1.32 -6.28
C SER A 58 -8.86 0.92 -7.47
N LEU A 59 -8.48 -0.35 -7.53
CA LEU A 59 -7.72 -0.90 -8.65
C LEU A 59 -8.42 -0.66 -10.01
N GLU A 60 -9.74 -0.83 -10.08
CA GLU A 60 -10.52 -0.67 -11.31
C GLU A 60 -10.40 0.76 -11.84
N LYS A 61 -10.43 1.74 -10.93
CA LYS A 61 -10.21 3.15 -11.26
C LYS A 61 -8.77 3.41 -11.74
N MET A 62 -7.80 2.63 -11.26
CA MET A 62 -6.41 2.71 -11.75
C MET A 62 -6.29 2.12 -13.15
N PHE A 63 -6.90 0.96 -13.41
CA PHE A 63 -6.96 0.40 -14.76
C PHE A 63 -7.58 1.37 -15.76
N GLU A 64 -8.72 1.98 -15.42
CA GLU A 64 -9.34 3.02 -16.23
C GLU A 64 -8.42 4.23 -16.44
N ARG A 65 -7.84 4.76 -15.36
CA ARG A 65 -6.97 5.95 -15.38
C ARG A 65 -5.74 5.76 -16.28
N PHE A 66 -5.19 4.56 -16.34
CA PHE A 66 -4.04 4.24 -17.18
C PHE A 66 -4.44 3.58 -18.50
N SER A 67 -5.74 3.56 -18.84
CA SER A 67 -6.26 2.88 -20.04
C SER A 67 -5.74 1.45 -20.18
N LEU A 68 -5.45 0.79 -19.05
CA LEU A 68 -4.88 -0.53 -18.95
C LEU A 68 -6.01 -1.51 -18.72
N LYS A 69 -6.10 -2.55 -19.54
CA LYS A 69 -7.09 -3.61 -19.33
C LYS A 69 -6.65 -4.49 -18.14
N PRO A 70 -7.58 -4.95 -17.29
CA PRO A 70 -7.26 -5.94 -16.28
C PRO A 70 -6.77 -7.24 -16.94
N PRO A 71 -5.98 -8.08 -16.25
CA PRO A 71 -5.66 -9.42 -16.71
C PRO A 71 -6.95 -10.19 -17.06
N PRO A 72 -6.97 -10.93 -18.19
CA PRO A 72 -8.18 -11.63 -18.66
C PRO A 72 -8.51 -12.89 -17.87
N CYS A 73 -7.69 -13.25 -16.88
CA CYS A 73 -7.79 -14.47 -16.10
C CYS A 73 -7.79 -14.20 -14.59
N GLU A 74 -8.01 -15.25 -13.81
CA GLU A 74 -7.77 -15.22 -12.37
C GLU A 74 -6.27 -15.05 -12.07
N THR A 75 -5.97 -14.15 -11.13
CA THR A 75 -4.60 -13.81 -10.75
C THR A 75 -4.39 -14.01 -9.26
N ASP A 76 -3.17 -14.39 -8.89
CA ASP A 76 -2.76 -14.52 -7.50
C ASP A 76 -1.92 -13.34 -7.06
N GLY A 77 -2.05 -13.01 -5.77
CA GLY A 77 -1.21 -12.00 -5.13
C GLY A 77 -1.27 -10.63 -5.82
N LEU A 78 -2.41 -10.29 -6.45
CA LEU A 78 -2.58 -9.03 -7.14
C LEU A 78 -2.52 -7.87 -6.15
N ARG A 79 -1.55 -6.99 -6.34
CA ARG A 79 -1.29 -5.83 -5.48
C ARG A 79 -0.93 -4.62 -6.34
N TYR A 80 -1.28 -3.43 -5.88
CA TYR A 80 -0.94 -2.20 -6.59
C TYR A 80 -0.59 -1.05 -5.66
N PHE A 81 0.11 -0.05 -6.18
CA PHE A 81 0.35 1.22 -5.55
C PHE A 81 0.14 2.32 -6.58
N TYR A 82 -0.49 3.42 -6.19
CA TYR A 82 -0.60 4.60 -7.04
C TYR A 82 -0.32 5.86 -6.23
N ASP A 83 0.51 6.72 -6.80
CA ASP A 83 0.92 7.99 -6.24
C ASP A 83 0.65 9.13 -7.24
N PRO A 84 -0.32 10.02 -6.95
CA PRO A 84 -0.63 11.16 -7.80
C PRO A 84 0.48 12.22 -7.77
N ASP A 85 1.23 12.34 -6.68
CA ASP A 85 2.23 13.38 -6.46
C ASP A 85 3.55 13.01 -7.15
N MET A 86 3.85 11.72 -7.27
CA MET A 86 4.96 11.19 -8.05
C MET A 86 4.60 11.07 -9.54
N GLY A 87 4.13 12.15 -10.15
CA GLY A 87 3.83 12.21 -11.59
C GLY A 87 2.69 11.29 -12.05
N GLY A 88 1.79 10.90 -11.15
CA GLY A 88 0.73 9.95 -11.46
C GLY A 88 1.28 8.58 -11.88
N THR A 89 2.15 8.02 -11.04
CA THR A 89 2.75 6.70 -11.26
C THR A 89 1.91 5.59 -10.64
N MET A 90 1.92 4.42 -11.27
CA MET A 90 1.35 3.19 -10.74
C MET A 90 2.37 2.07 -10.72
N TYR A 91 2.26 1.20 -9.72
CA TYR A 91 2.94 -0.08 -9.65
C TYR A 91 1.89 -1.17 -9.52
N LEU A 92 2.08 -2.29 -10.20
CA LEU A 92 1.19 -3.44 -10.16
C LEU A 92 2.02 -4.72 -10.14
N ARG A 93 1.63 -5.70 -9.33
CA ARG A 93 2.11 -7.09 -9.43
C ARG A 93 0.95 -8.03 -9.41
N PHE A 94 1.12 -9.12 -10.14
CA PHE A 94 0.30 -10.30 -9.97
C PHE A 94 1.05 -11.53 -10.50
N GLU A 95 0.55 -12.71 -10.14
CA GLU A 95 0.99 -13.99 -10.65
C GLU A 95 -0.17 -14.63 -11.43
N ALA A 96 0.12 -15.21 -12.60
CA ALA A 96 -0.91 -15.78 -13.46
C ALA A 96 -0.34 -16.91 -14.34
N SER A 97 -1.20 -17.63 -15.07
CA SER A 97 -0.73 -18.58 -16.07
C SER A 97 0.05 -17.86 -17.18
N GLU A 98 1.00 -18.57 -17.79
CA GLU A 98 1.79 -18.02 -18.89
C GLU A 98 0.92 -17.48 -20.04
N SER A 99 -0.13 -18.20 -20.42
CA SER A 99 -1.10 -17.77 -21.43
C SER A 99 -1.74 -16.42 -21.10
N CYS A 100 -2.12 -16.23 -19.84
CA CYS A 100 -2.74 -15.00 -19.38
C CYS A 100 -1.76 -13.83 -19.33
N VAL A 101 -0.52 -14.07 -18.90
CA VAL A 101 0.54 -13.05 -18.92
C VAL A 101 0.79 -12.59 -20.36
N ARG A 102 0.91 -13.52 -21.31
CA ARG A 102 1.09 -13.18 -22.73
C ARG A 102 -0.07 -12.34 -23.27
N GLU A 103 -1.32 -12.67 -22.96
CA GLU A 103 -2.49 -11.89 -23.39
C GLU A 103 -2.54 -10.52 -22.71
N PHE A 104 -2.25 -10.45 -21.42
CA PHE A 104 -2.16 -9.18 -20.69
C PHE A 104 -1.14 -8.23 -21.31
N LEU A 105 0.05 -8.73 -21.67
CA LEU A 105 1.12 -7.93 -22.25
C LEU A 105 0.81 -7.43 -23.66
N ALA A 106 -0.02 -8.13 -24.44
CA ALA A 106 -0.37 -7.73 -25.80
C ALA A 106 -1.08 -6.35 -25.83
N GLY A 107 -1.83 -6.02 -24.78
CA GLY A 107 -2.49 -4.71 -24.63
C GLY A 107 -1.50 -3.53 -24.57
N PRO A 108 -0.69 -3.41 -23.50
CA PRO A 108 0.23 -2.28 -23.32
C PRO A 108 1.41 -2.31 -24.29
N THR A 109 1.89 -3.46 -24.73
CA THR A 109 3.08 -3.53 -25.60
C THR A 109 2.75 -3.48 -27.09
N GLY A 110 1.50 -3.80 -27.48
CA GLY A 110 1.12 -3.97 -28.88
C GLY A 110 1.82 -5.13 -29.59
N ARG A 111 2.57 -5.97 -28.86
CA ARG A 111 3.34 -7.09 -29.41
C ARG A 111 2.53 -8.36 -29.48
N LYS A 112 2.89 -9.22 -30.43
CA LYS A 112 2.28 -10.54 -30.58
C LYS A 112 2.86 -11.54 -29.57
N VAL A 113 2.07 -12.58 -29.30
CA VAL A 113 2.32 -13.66 -28.33
C VAL A 113 3.63 -14.40 -28.57
N GLU A 114 4.09 -14.45 -29.81
CA GLU A 114 5.27 -15.20 -30.23
C GLU A 114 6.58 -14.46 -29.93
N GLU A 115 6.54 -13.16 -29.58
CA GLU A 115 7.74 -12.36 -29.31
C GLU A 115 8.18 -12.38 -27.84
N PHE A 116 7.44 -13.06 -26.97
CA PHE A 116 7.59 -12.90 -25.52
C PHE A 116 8.85 -13.53 -24.91
N ASP A 117 9.55 -14.48 -25.53
CA ASP A 117 10.74 -15.11 -24.92
C ASP A 117 12.03 -14.90 -25.73
N ARG A 118 12.20 -13.71 -26.32
CA ARG A 118 13.47 -13.41 -27.01
C ARG A 118 14.57 -13.08 -26.01
N PRO A 119 15.80 -13.59 -26.20
CA PRO A 119 16.95 -13.27 -25.36
C PRO A 119 17.22 -11.77 -25.22
N GLU A 120 16.89 -10.98 -26.24
CA GLU A 120 17.05 -9.51 -26.27
C GLU A 120 16.22 -8.76 -25.21
N TYR A 121 15.17 -9.38 -24.65
CA TYR A 121 14.36 -8.80 -23.57
C TYR A 121 14.86 -9.18 -22.18
N ARG A 122 15.82 -10.09 -22.06
CA ARG A 122 16.35 -10.53 -20.76
C ARG A 122 17.27 -9.46 -20.20
N ARG A 123 16.90 -8.89 -19.05
CA ARG A 123 17.67 -7.87 -18.33
C ARG A 123 17.67 -8.11 -16.83
N ASN A 124 18.71 -7.62 -16.18
CA ASN A 124 18.80 -7.57 -14.73
C ASN A 124 18.21 -6.25 -14.20
N LEU A 125 17.03 -6.31 -13.59
CA LEU A 125 16.28 -5.10 -13.18
C LEU A 125 16.98 -4.30 -12.08
N ILE A 126 17.73 -4.94 -11.20
CA ILE A 126 18.31 -4.31 -10.01
C ILE A 126 19.42 -3.33 -10.38
N ASN A 127 20.12 -3.57 -11.50
CA ASN A 127 21.25 -2.75 -11.92
C ASN A 127 20.87 -1.62 -12.90
N GLU A 128 19.74 -1.72 -13.60
CA GLU A 128 19.47 -0.85 -14.76
C GLU A 128 18.36 0.19 -14.55
N LEU A 129 17.44 0.00 -13.58
CA LEU A 129 16.18 0.73 -13.63
C LEU A 129 15.93 1.59 -12.39
N THR A 130 16.31 2.87 -12.48
CA THR A 130 16.08 3.89 -11.45
C THR A 130 14.59 4.09 -11.11
N MET A 131 13.71 3.84 -12.09
CA MET A 131 12.26 3.97 -11.96
C MET A 131 11.61 2.92 -11.05
N TRP A 132 12.35 1.91 -10.60
CA TRP A 132 11.86 0.85 -9.71
C TRP A 132 12.18 1.09 -8.23
N THR A 133 12.59 2.30 -7.86
CA THR A 133 13.00 2.59 -6.48
C THR A 133 11.90 2.29 -5.47
N ARG A 134 10.63 2.61 -5.79
CA ARG A 134 9.49 2.30 -4.92
C ARG A 134 9.19 0.80 -4.82
N ALA A 135 9.45 0.05 -5.90
CA ALA A 135 9.25 -1.39 -5.91
C ALA A 135 10.05 -2.09 -4.81
N ARG A 136 11.26 -1.59 -4.50
CA ARG A 136 12.11 -2.13 -3.42
C ARG A 136 11.45 -2.05 -2.05
N GLU A 137 10.65 -1.02 -1.80
CA GLU A 137 9.89 -0.88 -0.55
C GLU A 137 8.74 -1.90 -0.44
N PHE A 138 8.24 -2.40 -1.58
CA PHE A 138 7.26 -3.49 -1.63
C PHE A 138 7.93 -4.86 -1.54
N GLY A 139 9.26 -4.90 -1.53
CA GLY A 139 10.06 -6.11 -1.65
C GLY A 139 10.07 -6.66 -3.08
N TRP A 140 10.07 -5.82 -4.12
CA TRP A 140 10.16 -6.22 -5.54
C TRP A 140 11.27 -5.44 -6.27
N PRO A 141 11.73 -5.96 -7.42
CA PRO A 141 12.20 -7.34 -7.60
C PRO A 141 13.30 -7.67 -6.58
N THR A 142 13.39 -8.93 -6.16
CA THR A 142 14.23 -9.31 -5.00
C THR A 142 15.56 -9.95 -5.34
N ASP A 143 15.74 -10.46 -6.57
CA ASP A 143 16.88 -11.33 -6.88
C ASP A 143 17.86 -10.66 -7.87
N PRO A 144 19.03 -10.19 -7.41
CA PRO A 144 20.04 -9.57 -8.26
C PRO A 144 20.76 -10.58 -9.16
N ALA A 145 20.61 -11.89 -8.95
CA ALA A 145 21.17 -12.91 -9.83
C ALA A 145 20.21 -13.30 -10.97
N LYS A 146 19.03 -12.69 -11.03
CA LYS A 146 17.95 -13.11 -11.91
C LYS A 146 17.76 -12.18 -13.10
N ASP A 147 17.58 -12.81 -14.26
CA ASP A 147 17.14 -12.13 -15.47
C ASP A 147 15.62 -12.13 -15.57
N TYR A 148 15.07 -10.97 -15.87
CA TYR A 148 13.65 -10.74 -16.11
C TYR A 148 13.44 -10.42 -17.58
N LEU A 149 12.28 -10.77 -18.11
CA LEU A 149 11.87 -10.31 -19.43
C LEU A 149 11.27 -8.91 -19.29
N VAL A 150 11.88 -7.93 -19.95
CA VAL A 150 11.51 -6.51 -19.82
C VAL A 150 10.91 -5.99 -21.10
N TYR A 151 9.73 -5.40 -20.97
CA TYR A 151 8.98 -4.81 -22.07
C TYR A 151 8.64 -3.36 -21.79
N TRP A 152 8.54 -2.59 -22.86
CA TRP A 152 8.09 -1.22 -22.86
C TRP A 152 6.83 -1.09 -23.71
N GLY A 153 5.94 -0.21 -23.31
CA GLY A 153 4.65 -0.08 -23.97
C GLY A 153 3.89 1.20 -23.63
N SER A 154 2.76 1.38 -24.31
CA SER A 154 1.81 2.47 -24.10
C SER A 154 0.40 2.00 -24.44
N THR A 155 -0.57 2.37 -23.63
CA THR A 155 -2.00 2.08 -23.86
C THR A 155 -2.79 3.29 -24.35
N ALA A 156 -2.24 4.50 -24.18
CA ALA A 156 -2.88 5.76 -24.51
C ALA A 156 -1.82 6.86 -24.66
N PRO A 157 -2.12 7.98 -25.35
CA PRO A 157 -1.25 9.14 -25.37
C PRO A 157 -0.83 9.51 -23.95
N ARG A 158 0.48 9.77 -23.78
CA ARG A 158 1.07 10.16 -22.49
C ARG A 158 1.05 9.07 -21.42
N THR A 159 0.64 7.84 -21.70
CA THR A 159 0.65 6.75 -20.72
C THR A 159 1.65 5.70 -21.15
N ASN A 160 2.72 5.52 -20.38
CA ASN A 160 3.79 4.59 -20.69
C ASN A 160 3.94 3.55 -19.60
N PHE A 161 4.43 2.38 -19.99
CA PHE A 161 4.68 1.26 -19.09
C PHE A 161 6.06 0.69 -19.31
N GLU A 162 6.64 0.28 -18.20
CA GLU A 162 7.72 -0.68 -18.14
C GLU A 162 7.18 -1.92 -17.42
N ILE A 163 7.38 -3.09 -18.03
CA ILE A 163 6.82 -4.35 -17.53
C ILE A 163 7.94 -5.36 -17.44
N ALA A 164 8.17 -5.87 -16.25
CA ALA A 164 9.07 -6.97 -15.99
C ALA A 164 8.30 -8.25 -15.73
N VAL A 165 8.74 -9.35 -16.33
CA VAL A 165 8.18 -10.67 -16.10
C VAL A 165 9.27 -11.58 -15.56
N ASP A 166 8.96 -12.25 -14.46
CA ASP A 166 9.72 -13.35 -13.91
C ASP A 166 9.17 -14.68 -14.47
N PRO A 167 9.89 -15.36 -15.38
CA PRO A 167 9.42 -16.58 -15.99
C PRO A 167 9.80 -17.85 -15.21
N SER A 168 10.45 -17.77 -14.03
CA SER A 168 11.10 -18.93 -13.39
C SER A 168 10.16 -19.90 -12.66
N GLY A 169 8.88 -19.94 -13.02
CA GLY A 169 7.90 -20.81 -12.40
C GLY A 169 6.74 -21.15 -13.33
N PRO A 170 5.86 -22.09 -12.92
CA PRO A 170 4.68 -22.47 -13.71
C PRO A 170 3.67 -21.34 -13.87
N ARG A 171 3.75 -20.32 -13.01
CA ARG A 171 2.95 -19.11 -13.05
C ARG A 171 3.90 -17.91 -13.02
N PRO A 172 4.15 -17.24 -14.16
CA PRO A 172 5.04 -16.10 -14.18
C PRO A 172 4.52 -14.96 -13.29
N ILE A 173 5.46 -14.23 -12.67
CA ILE A 173 5.13 -13.03 -11.88
C ILE A 173 5.33 -11.81 -12.77
N VAL A 174 4.29 -11.00 -12.90
CA VAL A 174 4.35 -9.72 -13.60
C VAL A 174 4.58 -8.63 -12.59
N TYR A 175 5.51 -7.74 -12.91
CA TYR A 175 5.69 -6.45 -12.26
C TYR A 175 5.52 -5.36 -13.32
N LEU A 176 4.67 -4.38 -13.07
CA LEU A 176 4.42 -3.28 -13.98
C LEU A 176 4.64 -1.96 -13.26
N TYR A 177 5.36 -1.07 -13.92
CA TYR A 177 5.50 0.33 -13.57
C TYR A 177 4.87 1.15 -14.70
N GLY A 178 3.85 1.95 -14.37
CA GLY A 178 3.16 2.83 -15.31
C GLY A 178 3.30 4.28 -14.90
N PHE A 179 3.44 5.18 -15.87
CA PHE A 179 3.56 6.62 -15.60
C PHE A 179 2.90 7.45 -16.68
N ARG A 180 2.51 8.68 -16.33
CA ARG A 180 1.86 9.62 -17.25
C ARG A 180 2.70 10.90 -17.42
N VAL A 181 2.98 11.30 -18.66
CA VAL A 181 3.82 12.48 -19.03
C VAL A 181 3.09 13.50 -19.89
#